data_AF-A0A5K1DFE9-F1
#
_entry.id   AF-A0A5K1DFE9-F1
#
_cell.length_a   1.000
_cell.length_b   1.000
_cell.length_c   1.000
_cell.angle_alpha   90.00
_cell.angle_beta   90.00
_cell.angle_gamma   90.00
#
_symmetry.space_group_name_H-M   'P 1'
#
loop_
_entity.id
_entity.type
_entity.pdbx_description
1 polymer ?
#
loop_
_entity_poly.entity_id
_entity_poly.type
_entity_poly.pdbx_seq_one_letter_code
_entity_poly.pdbx_strand_id
1 'polypeptide(L)' 'LDYLHSGCQPSIIHRDIKSTNILLNERLEAKVADFGISRAVEKTQISTMIAGTPGYIDP' A
#
# COMPACT_ATOMS: atom_id res chain seq x y z
N LEU A 1 0.48 -6.04 -5.41
CA LEU A 1 -0.69 -5.50 -4.68
C LEU A 1 -1.69 -6.57 -4.31
N ASP A 2 -2.04 -7.48 -5.23
CA ASP A 2 -2.97 -8.59 -4.93
C ASP A 2 -2.61 -9.38 -3.66
N TYR A 3 -1.34 -9.70 -3.44
CA TYR A 3 -0.90 -10.35 -2.20
C TYR A 3 -1.31 -9.56 -0.94
N LEU A 4 -1.15 -8.23 -0.91
CA LEU A 4 -1.52 -7.43 0.25
C LEU A 4 -3.04 -7.37 0.44
N HIS A 5 -3.80 -7.26 -0.66
CA HIS A 5 -5.25 -7.09 -0.60
C HIS A 5 -6.00 -8.41 -0.37
N SER A 6 -5.54 -9.50 -0.96
CA SER A 6 -6.24 -10.78 -1.05
C SER A 6 -5.47 -11.92 -0.38
N GLY A 7 -4.14 -11.84 -0.34
CA GLY A 7 -3.25 -12.88 0.21
C GLY A 7 -2.91 -12.73 1.69
N CYS A 8 -3.10 -11.54 2.28
CA CYS A 8 -2.96 -11.29 3.70
C CYS A 8 -4.31 -11.36 4.41
N GLN A 9 -4.32 -11.89 5.64
CA GLN A 9 -5.50 -11.91 6.50
C GLN A 9 -5.15 -11.38 7.89
N PRO A 10 -5.69 -10.22 8.31
CA PRO A 10 -6.59 -9.32 7.54
C PRO A 10 -5.92 -8.69 6.31
N SER A 11 -6.72 -8.22 5.36
CA SER A 11 -6.24 -7.52 4.15
C SER A 11 -5.43 -6.28 4.54
N ILE A 12 -4.35 -6.01 3.83
CA ILE A 12 -3.46 -4.87 4.08
C ILE A 12 -3.60 -3.86 2.95
N ILE A 13 -3.95 -2.61 3.28
CA ILE A 13 -3.92 -1.48 2.34
C ILE A 13 -2.65 -0.65 2.60
N HIS A 14 -1.80 -0.48 1.59
CA HIS A 14 -0.53 0.26 1.72
C HIS A 14 -0.72 1.77 1.93
N ARG A 15 -1.69 2.37 1.23
CA ARG A 15 -2.05 3.81 1.23
C ARG A 15 -1.00 4.80 0.73
N ASP A 16 0.25 4.40 0.51
CA ASP A 16 1.30 5.28 -0.07
C ASP A 16 2.08 4.64 -1.24
N ILE A 17 1.37 4.24 -2.29
CA ILE A 17 2.02 3.69 -3.49
C ILE A 17 2.49 4.84 -4.38
N LYS A 18 3.82 4.98 -4.49
CA LYS A 18 4.52 5.98 -5.32
C LYS A 18 5.87 5.43 -5.76
N SER A 19 6.47 6.04 -6.79
CA SER A 19 7.75 5.58 -7.35
C SER A 19 8.87 5.52 -6.31
N THR A 20 8.93 6.47 -5.36
CA THR A 20 9.95 6.48 -4.30
C THR A 20 9.81 5.32 -3.31
N ASN A 21 8.64 4.66 -3.26
CA ASN A 21 8.33 3.54 -2.38
C ASN A 21 8.40 2.18 -3.12
N ILE A 22 8.82 2.18 -4.39
CA ILE A 22 9.11 0.96 -5.16
C ILE A 22 10.63 0.85 -5.29
N LEU A 23 11.21 -0.04 -4.50
CA LEU A 23 12.65 -0.30 -4.52
C LEU A 23 12.96 -1.36 -5.58
N LEU A 24 14.11 -1.22 -6.23
CA LEU A 24 14.65 -2.21 -7.15
C LEU A 24 15.88 -2.86 -6.52
N ASN A 25 15.98 -4.19 -6.60
CA ASN A 25 17.22 -4.88 -6.26
C ASN A 25 18.16 -4.96 -7.49
N GLU A 26 19.33 -5.60 -7.31
CA GLU A 26 20.35 -5.78 -8.36
C GLU A 26 19.84 -6.52 -9.61
N ARG A 27 18.74 -7.27 -9.48
CA ARG A 27 18.08 -8.01 -10.57
C ARG A 27 16.94 -7.24 -11.21
N LEU A 28 16.76 -5.96 -10.87
CA LEU A 28 15.62 -5.13 -11.28
C LEU A 28 14.26 -5.68 -10.83
N GLU A 29 14.23 -6.47 -9.76
CA GLU A 29 12.98 -6.95 -9.18
C GLU A 29 12.42 -5.87 -8.26
N ALA A 30 11.17 -5.49 -8.50
CA ALA A 30 10.48 -4.47 -7.71
C ALA A 30 10.00 -5.02 -6.36
N LYS A 31 10.23 -4.25 -5.31
CA LYS A 31 9.74 -4.50 -3.94
C LYS A 31 9.04 -3.26 -3.41
N VAL A 32 7.86 -3.45 -2.82
CA VAL A 32 7.11 -2.38 -2.16
C VAL A 32 7.76 -2.10 -0.80
N ALA A 33 7.97 -0.83 -0.49
CA ALA A 33 8.56 -0.34 0.76
C ALA A 33 7.70 0.75 1.38
N ASP A 34 8.04 1.13 2.62
CA ASP A 34 7.39 2.17 3.43
C ASP A 34 5.91 1.92 3.75
N PHE A 35 5.70 1.02 4.71
CA PHE A 35 4.38 0.67 5.24
C PHE A 35 3.94 1.60 6.40
N GLY A 36 4.59 2.76 6.57
CA GLY A 36 4.38 3.63 7.74
C GLY A 36 2.94 4.12 7.93
N ILE A 37 2.19 4.23 6.83
CA ILE A 37 0.75 4.52 6.83
C ILE A 37 -0.09 3.35 6.35
N SER A 38 0.39 2.12 6.34
CA SER A 38 -0.43 0.96 5.99
C SER A 38 -1.50 0.67 7.03
N ARG A 39 -2.58 0.00 6.62
CA ARG A 39 -3.68 -0.42 7.50
C ARG A 39 -4.06 -1.88 7.21
N ALA A 40 -4.12 -2.67 8.27
CA ALA A 40 -4.89 -3.90 8.28
C ALA A 40 -6.39 -3.53 8.32
N VAL A 41 -7.18 -4.08 7.42
CA VAL A 41 -8.62 -3.82 7.31
C VAL A 41 -9.39 -5.12 7.24
N GLU A 42 -10.49 -5.17 7.99
CA GLU A 42 -11.52 -6.18 7.78
C GLU A 42 -12.52 -5.69 6.74
N LYS A 43 -13.24 -6.61 6.08
CA LYS A 43 -14.20 -6.30 4.99
C LYS A 43 -15.29 -5.28 5.39
N THR A 44 -15.51 -5.07 6.66
CA THR A 44 -16.56 -4.18 7.22
C THR A 44 -16.03 -2.81 7.65
N GLN A 45 -14.72 -2.57 7.58
CA GLN A 45 -14.12 -1.31 8.05
C GLN A 45 -13.93 -0.32 6.90
N ILE A 46 -14.54 0.87 7.05
CA ILE A 46 -14.31 2.01 6.16
C ILE A 46 -13.27 2.92 6.81
N SER A 47 -12.13 3.13 6.15
CA SER A 47 -11.14 4.13 6.56
C SER A 47 -11.55 5.49 6.00
N THR A 48 -11.96 6.44 6.86
CA THR A 48 -12.43 7.77 6.47
C THR A 48 -11.33 8.85 6.48
N MET A 49 -10.15 8.53 7.02
CA MET A 49 -9.02 9.46 7.04
C MET A 49 -8.27 9.41 5.70
N ILE A 50 -8.17 10.56 5.03
CA ILE A 50 -7.33 10.74 3.85
C ILE A 50 -5.87 10.53 4.26
N ALA A 51 -5.18 9.64 3.55
CA ALA A 51 -3.76 9.36 3.75
C ALA A 51 -3.15 8.98 2.40
N GLY A 52 -1.90 9.38 2.19
CA GLY A 52 -1.17 9.16 0.94
C GLY A 52 -0.42 10.42 0.51
N THR A 53 0.37 10.29 -0.55
CA THR A 53 1.13 11.42 -1.11
C THR A 53 0.27 12.22 -2.10
N PRO A 54 0.17 13.55 -1.95
CA PRO A 54 -0.54 14.40 -2.92
C PRO A 54 -0.05 14.17 -4.36
N GLY A 55 -0.98 14.06 -5.31
CA GLY A 55 -0.68 13.72 -6.71
C GLY A 55 -0.66 12.21 -7.02
N TYR A 56 -0.68 11.35 -5.99
CA TYR A 56 -0.82 9.89 -6.12
C TYR A 56 -2.12 9.36 -5.48
N ILE A 57 -2.92 10.24 -4.88
CA ILE A 57 -4.23 9.90 -4.31
C ILE A 57 -5.27 9.93 -5.45
N ASP A 58 -6.14 8.92 -5.48
CA ASP A 58 -7.25 8.84 -6.42
C ASP A 58 -8.22 10.04 -6.25
N PRO A 59 -8.82 10.55 -7.35
CA PRO A 59 -9.68 11.74 -7.34
C PRO A 59 -11.00 11.57 -6.57
#